data_AF-L0DZY9-F1
#
_entry.id   AF-L0DZY9-F1
#
_cell.length_a   1.000
_cell.length_b   1.000
_cell.length_c   1.000
_cell.angle_alpha   90.00
_cell.angle_beta   90.00
_cell.angle_gamma   90.00
#
_symmetry.space_group_name_H-M   'P 1'
#
loop_
_entity.id
_entity.type
_entity.pdbx_description
1 polymer ?
#
loop_
_entity_poly.entity_id
_entity_poly.type
_entity_poly.pdbx_seq_one_letter_code
_entity_poly.pdbx_strand_id
1 'polypeptide(L)'
;MIAASVFLVDVFCLGVKDALFDVRSALDYERRLKSRFIEINGLQEFESLHPACVRKLIEGAVRYADTLGFSPHADYRNAKGIFCDVDAQACPTAFAYGQHGKPFYIRGPSESVPQATRIVKQLDRVCGTGNFNFLVASDE
;
A
#
# COMPACT_ATOMS: atom_id res chain seq x y z
N MET A 1 26.04 -4.46 -4.06
CA MET A 1 24.76 -4.93 -3.49
C MET A 1 23.70 -3.89 -3.78
N ILE A 2 22.45 -4.29 -3.99
CA ILE A 2 21.29 -3.44 -4.22
C ILE A 2 20.33 -3.68 -3.05
N ALA A 3 19.91 -2.60 -2.38
CA ALA A 3 18.81 -2.64 -1.43
C ALA A 3 17.51 -2.25 -2.15
N ALA A 4 16.44 -3.01 -1.93
CA ALA A 4 15.13 -2.75 -2.49
C ALA A 4 14.07 -2.84 -1.40
N SER A 5 13.07 -1.97 -1.47
CA SER A 5 11.83 -2.14 -0.72
C SER A 5 10.65 -2.17 -1.66
N VAL A 6 9.66 -2.98 -1.30
CA VAL A 6 8.40 -3.11 -2.01
C VAL A 6 7.28 -2.85 -1.03
N PHE A 7 6.27 -2.10 -1.45
CA PHE A 7 5.09 -1.80 -0.65
C PHE A 7 3.85 -2.08 -1.50
N LEU A 8 2.92 -2.86 -0.97
CA LEU A 8 1.57 -2.95 -1.51
C LEU A 8 0.72 -1.90 -0.80
N VAL A 9 0.34 -0.85 -1.52
CA VAL A 9 -0.34 0.32 -0.96
C VAL A 9 -1.79 0.37 -1.42
N ASP A 10 -2.72 0.35 -0.47
CA ASP A 10 -4.11 0.69 -0.66
C ASP A 10 -4.34 2.14 -0.24
N VAL A 11 -4.37 3.03 -1.24
CA VAL A 11 -4.60 4.47 -1.04
C VAL A 11 -6.07 4.80 -0.76
N PHE A 12 -6.99 3.84 -0.93
CA PHE A 12 -8.42 4.06 -0.75
C PHE A 12 -8.92 3.70 0.64
N CYS A 13 -8.20 2.85 1.38
CA CYS A 13 -8.64 2.39 2.69
C CYS A 13 -7.50 1.97 3.61
N LEU A 14 -6.83 0.86 3.29
CA LEU A 14 -6.06 0.10 4.28
C LEU A 14 -4.61 0.57 4.48
N GLY A 15 -4.11 1.51 3.68
CA GLY A 15 -2.73 1.95 3.76
C GLY A 15 -1.77 0.88 3.25
N VAL A 16 -0.67 0.61 3.96
CA VAL A 16 0.30 -0.42 3.53
C VAL A 16 -0.18 -1.81 3.96
N LYS A 17 -0.60 -2.62 2.98
CA LYS A 17 -1.13 -3.98 3.20
C LYS A 17 -0.05 -5.05 3.29
N ASP A 18 1.06 -4.83 2.60
CA ASP A 18 2.23 -5.71 2.62
C ASP A 18 3.50 -4.89 2.35
N ALA A 19 4.63 -5.36 2.87
CA ALA A 19 5.91 -4.70 2.69
C ALA A 19 7.08 -5.69 2.73
N LEU A 20 8.09 -5.43 1.92
CA LEU A 20 9.33 -6.23 1.87
C LEU A 20 10.53 -5.29 1.88
N PHE A 21 11.58 -5.67 2.60
CA PHE A 21 12.92 -5.12 2.47
C PHE A 21 13.89 -6.25 2.14
N ASP A 22 14.75 -6.04 1.15
CA ASP A 22 15.71 -7.05 0.72
C ASP A 22 17.02 -6.41 0.22
N VAL A 23 18.14 -7.09 0.42
CA VAL A 23 19.46 -6.66 -0.04
C VAL A 23 20.11 -7.80 -0.81
N ARG A 24 20.33 -7.63 -2.11
CA ARG A 24 20.83 -8.68 -3.00
C ARG A 24 21.96 -8.21 -3.91
N SER A 25 22.54 -9.14 -4.67
CA SER A 25 23.40 -8.79 -5.80
C SER A 25 22.58 -8.05 -6.87
N ALA A 26 23.24 -7.23 -7.70
CA ALA A 26 22.55 -6.54 -8.80
C ALA A 26 21.94 -7.55 -9.80
N LEU A 27 22.62 -8.67 -10.03
CA LEU A 27 22.16 -9.74 -10.90
C LEU A 27 20.87 -10.39 -10.36
N ASP A 28 20.81 -10.68 -9.06
CA ASP A 28 19.62 -11.27 -8.44
C ASP A 28 18.45 -10.29 -8.38
N TYR A 29 18.72 -9.00 -8.16
CA TYR A 29 17.69 -7.97 -8.23
C TYR A 29 17.03 -7.95 -9.62
N GLU A 30 17.83 -7.86 -10.68
CA GLU A 30 17.31 -7.80 -12.05
C GLU A 30 16.61 -9.10 -12.46
N ARG A 31 17.25 -10.27 -12.27
CA ARG A 31 16.77 -11.56 -12.81
C ARG A 31 15.70 -12.25 -11.97
N ARG A 32 15.50 -11.85 -10.71
CA ARG A 32 14.55 -12.53 -9.81
C ARG A 32 13.49 -11.57 -9.29
N LEU A 33 13.91 -10.50 -8.60
CA LEU A 33 12.97 -9.63 -7.92
C LEU A 33 12.17 -8.81 -8.95
N LYS A 34 12.87 -8.05 -9.79
CA LYS A 34 12.25 -7.17 -10.80
C LYS A 34 11.46 -7.97 -11.83
N SER A 35 12.03 -9.03 -12.40
CA SER A 35 11.33 -9.90 -13.36
C SER A 35 10.04 -10.47 -12.79
N ARG A 36 10.04 -10.98 -11.55
CA ARG A 36 8.84 -11.54 -10.92
C ARG A 36 7.75 -10.49 -10.73
N PHE A 37 8.10 -9.26 -10.37
CA PHE A 37 7.10 -8.19 -10.26
C PHE A 37 6.54 -7.78 -11.63
N ILE A 38 7.35 -7.76 -12.69
CA ILE A 38 6.85 -7.54 -14.06
C ILE A 38 5.85 -8.63 -14.46
N GLU A 39 6.18 -9.89 -14.19
CA GLU A 39 5.32 -11.04 -14.50
C GLU A 39 3.97 -10.97 -13.76
N ILE A 40 3.99 -10.64 -12.45
CA ILE A 40 2.76 -10.57 -11.63
C ILE A 40 1.86 -9.40 -12.05
N ASN A 41 2.43 -8.27 -12.49
CA ASN A 41 1.67 -7.06 -12.84
C ASN A 41 1.29 -6.97 -14.34
N GLY A 42 1.42 -8.06 -15.09
CA GLY A 42 0.80 -8.19 -16.42
C GLY A 42 1.30 -7.21 -17.48
N LEU A 43 2.63 -7.10 -17.64
CA LEU A 43 3.30 -6.19 -18.59
C LEU A 43 3.08 -4.69 -18.34
N GLN A 44 2.50 -4.28 -17.20
CA GLN A 44 2.50 -2.87 -16.84
C GLN A 44 3.94 -2.34 -16.73
N GLU A 45 4.21 -1.25 -17.43
CA GLU A 45 5.50 -0.58 -17.35
C GLU A 45 5.66 0.08 -15.98
N PHE A 46 6.84 -0.07 -15.39
CA PHE A 46 7.18 0.65 -14.18
C PHE A 46 7.35 2.14 -14.49
N GLU A 47 6.60 2.98 -13.80
CA GLU A 47 6.83 4.41 -13.80
C GLU A 47 7.91 4.79 -12.79
N SER A 48 8.83 5.67 -13.18
CA SER A 48 9.81 6.24 -12.27
C SER A 48 9.21 7.44 -11.53
N LEU A 49 9.24 7.40 -10.20
CA LEU A 49 8.81 8.49 -9.34
C LEU A 49 9.97 8.99 -8.50
N HIS A 50 10.02 10.30 -8.25
CA HIS A 50 11.00 10.88 -7.34
C HIS A 50 10.83 10.27 -5.94
N PRO A 51 11.92 9.87 -5.24
CA PRO A 51 11.83 9.21 -3.93
C PRO A 51 10.99 9.97 -2.89
N ALA A 52 11.08 11.31 -2.88
CA ALA A 52 10.25 12.17 -2.02
C ALA A 52 8.75 11.94 -2.24
N CYS A 53 8.32 11.76 -3.49
CA CYS A 53 6.92 11.53 -3.83
C CYS A 53 6.46 10.13 -3.46
N VAL A 54 7.32 9.12 -3.66
CA VAL A 54 7.03 7.75 -3.20
C VAL A 54 6.86 7.72 -1.68
N ARG A 55 7.79 8.35 -0.93
CA ARG A 55 7.72 8.48 0.53
C ARG A 55 6.44 9.19 0.96
N LYS A 56 6.13 10.35 0.36
CA LYS A 56 4.93 11.16 0.67
C LYS A 56 3.65 10.37 0.43
N LEU A 57 3.55 9.68 -0.71
CA LEU A 57 2.40 8.84 -1.06
C LEU A 57 2.16 7.76 -0.01
N ILE A 58 3.20 6.98 0.31
CA ILE A 58 3.12 5.85 1.24
C ILE A 58 2.81 6.32 2.66
N GLU A 59 3.55 7.30 3.18
CA GLU A 59 3.33 7.80 4.55
C GLU A 59 1.94 8.45 4.69
N GLY A 60 1.44 9.12 3.65
CA GLY A 60 0.08 9.67 3.68
C GLY A 60 -0.99 8.58 3.63
N ALA A 61 -0.78 7.48 2.89
CA ALA A 61 -1.70 6.34 2.91
C ALA A 61 -1.74 5.67 4.29
N VAL A 62 -0.58 5.55 4.96
CA VAL A 62 -0.50 5.06 6.34
C VAL A 62 -1.24 5.98 7.30
N ARG A 63 -1.03 7.31 7.22
CA ARG A 63 -1.76 8.28 8.06
C ARG A 63 -3.26 8.23 7.81
N TYR A 64 -3.69 8.11 6.56
CA TYR A 64 -5.10 8.00 6.23
C TYR A 64 -5.72 6.73 6.84
N ALA A 65 -5.09 5.58 6.66
CA ALA A 65 -5.54 4.31 7.23
C ALA A 65 -5.60 4.32 8.77
N ASP A 66 -4.66 5.02 9.43
CA ASP A 66 -4.64 5.20 10.88
C ASP A 66 -5.91 5.95 11.37
N THR A 67 -6.39 6.95 10.62
CA THR A 67 -7.67 7.63 10.95
C THR A 67 -8.89 6.69 10.88
N LEU A 68 -8.78 5.58 10.15
CA LEU A 68 -9.81 4.54 10.04
C LEU A 68 -9.61 3.40 11.07
N GLY A 69 -8.56 3.48 11.88
CA GLY A 69 -8.17 2.49 12.88
C GLY A 69 -7.44 1.27 12.30
N PHE A 70 -6.78 1.41 11.15
CA PHE A 70 -5.91 0.39 10.57
C PHE A 70 -4.44 0.73 10.77
N SER A 71 -3.66 -0.27 11.18
CA SER A 71 -2.20 -0.17 11.23
C SER A 71 -1.58 -0.74 9.95
N PRO A 72 -0.43 -0.21 9.49
CA PRO A 72 0.28 -0.79 8.36
C PRO A 72 0.79 -2.20 8.68
N HIS A 73 1.08 -2.97 7.64
CA HIS A 73 1.70 -4.30 7.76
C HIS A 73 2.94 -4.25 8.67
N ALA A 74 3.18 -5.30 9.45
CA ALA A 74 4.25 -5.33 10.45
C ALA A 74 5.64 -5.03 9.84
N ASP A 75 5.88 -5.51 8.63
CA ASP A 75 7.14 -5.33 7.90
C ASP A 75 7.34 -3.90 7.37
N TYR A 76 6.29 -3.07 7.35
CA TYR A 76 6.38 -1.68 6.91
C TYR A 76 7.46 -0.90 7.66
N ARG A 77 7.61 -1.14 8.97
CA ARG A 77 8.61 -0.44 9.79
C ARG A 77 10.02 -0.68 9.27
N ASN A 78 10.33 -1.91 8.86
CA ASN A 78 11.64 -2.27 8.33
C ASN A 78 11.80 -1.76 6.90
N ALA A 79 10.80 -1.98 6.04
CA ALA A 79 10.81 -1.55 4.65
C ALA A 79 10.93 -0.03 4.46
N LYS A 80 10.26 0.77 5.30
CA LYS A 80 10.37 2.24 5.19
C LYS A 80 11.79 2.78 5.40
N GLY A 81 12.68 1.98 5.98
CA GLY A 81 14.08 2.34 6.18
C GLY A 81 14.81 2.71 4.89
N ILE A 82 14.35 2.22 3.73
CA ILE A 82 14.94 2.56 2.41
C ILE A 82 14.94 4.06 2.12
N PHE A 83 14.03 4.82 2.73
CA PHE A 83 13.92 6.26 2.49
C PHE A 83 14.99 7.08 3.22
N CYS A 84 15.65 6.54 4.24
CA CYS A 84 16.68 7.25 5.01
C CYS A 84 16.26 8.70 5.36
N ASP A 85 17.02 9.68 4.85
CA ASP A 85 16.89 11.12 5.03
C ASP A 85 16.09 11.83 3.91
N VAL A 86 15.52 11.09 2.96
CA VAL A 86 14.70 11.66 1.87
C VAL A 86 13.54 12.49 2.44
N ASP A 87 13.55 13.79 2.21
CA ASP A 87 12.47 14.67 2.66
C ASP A 87 11.20 14.47 1.82
N ALA A 88 10.13 13.99 2.44
CA ALA A 88 8.82 13.82 1.79
C ALA A 88 8.19 15.16 1.38
N GLN A 89 8.52 16.26 2.06
CA GLN A 89 7.97 17.59 1.77
C GLN A 89 8.52 18.18 0.46
N ALA A 90 9.66 17.67 -0.02
CA ALA A 90 10.21 18.05 -1.32
C ALA A 90 9.34 17.58 -2.51
N CYS A 91 8.36 16.71 -2.28
CA CYS A 91 7.42 16.32 -3.34
C CYS A 91 6.33 17.40 -3.55
N PRO A 92 6.23 18.01 -4.76
CA PRO A 92 5.23 19.03 -5.05
C PRO A 92 3.82 18.45 -5.21
N THR A 93 3.70 17.15 -5.49
CA THR A 93 2.42 16.49 -5.74
C THR A 93 1.59 16.41 -4.46
N ALA A 94 0.32 16.83 -4.55
CA ALA A 94 -0.69 16.53 -3.54
C ALA A 94 -1.34 15.18 -3.87
N PHE A 95 -1.34 14.27 -2.90
CA PHE A 95 -2.00 12.98 -3.04
C PHE A 95 -3.34 13.00 -2.29
N ALA A 96 -4.36 12.43 -2.92
CA ALA A 96 -5.65 12.19 -2.29
C ALA A 96 -5.73 10.73 -1.83
N TYR A 97 -6.45 10.50 -0.73
CA TYR A 97 -6.69 9.19 -0.14
C TYR A 97 -8.19 8.97 0.04
N GLY A 98 -8.62 7.71 -0.01
CA GLY A 98 -10.02 7.38 -0.21
C GLY A 98 -10.45 7.52 -1.67
N GLN A 99 -11.72 7.23 -1.92
CA GLN A 99 -12.35 7.39 -3.22
C GLN A 99 -13.58 8.30 -3.07
N HIS A 100 -13.61 9.41 -3.81
CA HIS A 100 -14.67 10.42 -3.72
C HIS A 100 -14.93 10.93 -2.30
N GLY A 101 -13.85 11.13 -1.53
CA GLY A 101 -13.90 11.70 -0.18
C GLY A 101 -14.30 10.72 0.94
N LYS A 102 -14.41 9.41 0.65
CA LYS A 102 -14.70 8.38 1.64
C LYS A 102 -13.82 7.14 1.49
N PRO A 103 -13.70 6.29 2.52
CA PRO A 103 -13.00 5.01 2.39
C PRO A 103 -13.69 4.12 1.36
N PHE A 104 -12.89 3.45 0.53
CA PHE A 104 -13.38 2.41 -0.35
C PHE A 104 -12.53 1.16 -0.20
N TYR A 105 -13.08 0.16 0.47
CA TYR A 105 -12.40 -1.12 0.67
C TYR A 105 -12.68 -2.08 -0.49
N ILE A 106 -11.64 -2.62 -1.11
CA ILE A 106 -11.76 -3.69 -2.11
C ILE A 106 -11.05 -4.92 -1.56
N ARG A 107 -11.80 -6.02 -1.39
CA ARG A 107 -11.24 -7.30 -0.96
C ARG A 107 -10.25 -7.80 -2.03
N GLY A 108 -8.98 -7.93 -1.65
CA GLY A 108 -7.97 -8.54 -2.50
C GLY A 108 -8.04 -10.06 -2.49
N PRO A 109 -7.41 -10.74 -3.46
CA PRO A 109 -7.43 -12.20 -3.58
C PRO A 109 -6.80 -12.92 -2.38
N SER A 110 -5.94 -12.25 -1.62
CA SER A 110 -5.26 -12.80 -0.44
C SER A 110 -6.05 -12.60 0.87
N GLU A 111 -7.17 -11.86 0.85
CA GLU A 111 -7.98 -11.61 2.05
C GLU A 111 -9.09 -12.64 2.17
N SER A 112 -9.18 -13.32 3.31
CA SER A 112 -10.28 -14.23 3.62
C SER A 112 -11.59 -13.49 3.90
N VAL A 113 -12.73 -14.14 3.70
CA VAL A 113 -14.05 -13.59 4.02
C VAL A 113 -14.16 -13.10 5.48
N PRO A 114 -13.65 -13.81 6.51
CA PRO A 114 -13.65 -13.29 7.88
C PRO A 114 -12.78 -12.04 8.09
N GLN A 115 -11.66 -11.91 7.37
CA GLN A 115 -10.85 -10.68 7.40
C GLN A 115 -11.64 -9.52 6.78
N ALA A 116 -12.20 -9.71 5.60
CA ALA A 116 -13.01 -8.70 4.91
C ALA A 116 -14.19 -8.24 5.78
N THR A 117 -14.86 -9.18 6.45
CA THR A 117 -15.97 -8.87 7.37
C THR A 117 -15.51 -8.01 8.55
N ARG A 118 -14.34 -8.28 9.13
CA ARG A 118 -13.78 -7.46 10.22
C ARG A 118 -13.43 -6.05 9.76
N ILE A 119 -12.87 -5.91 8.55
CA ILE A 119 -12.55 -4.61 7.94
C ILE A 119 -13.83 -3.78 7.74
N VAL A 120 -14.87 -4.37 7.15
CA VAL A 120 -16.15 -3.70 6.93
C VAL A 120 -16.79 -3.26 8.26
N LYS A 121 -16.79 -4.13 9.28
CA LYS A 121 -17.29 -3.77 10.62
C LYS A 121 -16.48 -2.64 11.26
N GLN A 122 -15.17 -2.62 11.05
CA GLN A 122 -14.30 -1.54 11.54
C GLN A 122 -14.65 -0.21 10.88
N LEU A 123 -14.85 -0.21 9.56
CA LEU A 123 -15.27 0.98 8.83
C LEU A 123 -16.65 1.47 9.29
N ASP A 124 -17.61 0.58 9.48
CA ASP A 124 -18.93 0.94 10.00
C ASP A 124 -18.83 1.57 11.41
N ARG A 125 -17.97 1.03 12.27
CA ARG A 125 -17.72 1.59 13.61
C ARG A 125 -17.11 2.99 13.58
N VAL A 126 -16.15 3.26 12.68
CA VAL A 126 -15.41 4.54 12.65
C VAL A 126 -16.12 5.60 11.80
N CYS A 127 -16.67 5.21 10.65
CA CYS A 127 -17.26 6.13 9.69
C CYS A 127 -18.78 6.24 9.86
N GLY A 128 -19.44 5.20 10.38
CA GLY A 128 -20.89 5.05 10.35
C GLY A 128 -21.40 4.48 9.03
N THR A 129 -22.57 3.84 9.10
CA THR A 129 -23.23 3.23 7.93
C THR A 129 -23.46 4.26 6.83
N GLY A 130 -23.08 3.92 5.59
CA GLY A 130 -23.24 4.78 4.41
C GLY A 130 -22.07 5.74 4.15
N ASN A 131 -21.14 5.90 5.10
CA ASN A 131 -19.98 6.80 4.98
C ASN A 131 -18.71 6.11 4.45
N PHE A 132 -18.82 4.87 3.96
CA PHE A 132 -17.76 4.14 3.29
C PHE A 132 -18.36 3.23 2.21
N ASN A 133 -17.54 2.86 1.23
CA ASN A 133 -17.89 1.87 0.22
C ASN A 133 -17.09 0.59 0.45
N PHE A 134 -17.61 -0.54 -0.02
CA PHE A 134 -16.83 -1.77 -0.10
C PHE A 134 -17.22 -2.64 -1.30
N LEU A 135 -16.25 -3.37 -1.83
CA LEU A 135 -16.43 -4.42 -2.82
C LEU A 135 -15.83 -5.71 -2.25
N VAL A 136 -16.71 -6.64 -1.89
CA VAL A 136 -16.34 -7.97 -1.40
C VAL A 136 -16.88 -8.96 -2.42
N ALA A 137 -16.06 -9.37 -3.39
CA ALA A 137 -16.42 -10.48 -4.25
C ALA A 137 -16.57 -11.74 -3.38
N SER A 138 -17.68 -12.46 -3.53
CA SER A 138 -17.84 -13.80 -3.00
C SER A 138 -16.96 -14.76 -3.79
N ASP A 139 -16.28 -15.67 -3.10
CA ASP A 139 -15.60 -16.79 -3.75
C ASP A 139 -16.73 -17.72 -4.25
N GLU A 140 -17.08 -17.66 -5.54
CA GLU A 140 -17.91 -18.70 -6.18
C GLU A 140 -17.10 -19.99 -6.35
#